data_AF-A0A318RCH6-F1
#
_entry.id   AF-A0A318RCH6-F1
#
_cell.length_a   1.000
_cell.length_b   1.000
_cell.length_c   1.000
_cell.angle_alpha   90.00
_cell.angle_beta   90.00
_cell.angle_gamma   90.00
#
_symmetry.space_group_name_H-M   'P 1'
#
loop_
_entity.id
_entity.type
_entity.pdbx_description
1 polymer ?
#
loop_
_entity_poly.entity_id
_entity_poly.type
_entity_poly.pdbx_seq_one_letter_code
_entity_poly.pdbx_strand_id
1 'polypeptide(L)'
;MSNLTRVKTIAKNRLEKLTSREKIYLGIILLLFLFQFVLREGYDFTLNTNPYYISIFSLIGLVTAWIRRSKSRKEINDKSLRSIIFNDYNLSSYASLSILSLLYAIFQGIFSGASLGFISFALGSLFRGADVIASNIGYFFSCLLLIVITRVLIEGTSLIFRVAEDISKAVNK
;
A
#
# COMPACT_ATOMS: atom_id res chain seq x y z
N MET A 1 33.57 26.83 -5.12
CA MET A 1 32.16 26.66 -4.68
C MET A 1 32.08 25.42 -3.80
N SER A 2 31.56 25.51 -2.57
CA SER A 2 31.58 24.36 -1.64
C SER A 2 30.56 23.29 -2.04
N ASN A 3 30.83 22.03 -1.67
CA ASN A 3 29.90 20.91 -1.91
C ASN A 3 28.52 21.17 -1.30
N LEU A 4 28.48 21.84 -0.14
CA LEU A 4 27.22 22.20 0.53
C LEU A 4 26.40 23.21 -0.28
N THR A 5 27.04 24.23 -0.86
CA THR A 5 26.35 25.22 -1.70
C THR A 5 25.78 24.55 -2.95
N ARG A 6 26.53 23.60 -3.54
CA ARG A 6 26.07 22.83 -4.72
C ARG A 6 24.85 21.95 -4.40
N VAL A 7 24.84 21.26 -3.26
CA VAL A 7 23.70 20.44 -2.82
C VAL A 7 22.47 21.31 -2.56
N LYS A 8 22.63 22.46 -1.87
CA LYS A 8 21.53 23.40 -1.62
C LYS A 8 20.92 23.93 -2.92
N THR A 9 21.74 24.29 -3.91
CA THR A 9 21.25 24.77 -5.21
C THR A 9 20.52 23.66 -5.98
N ILE A 10 21.03 22.43 -5.98
CA ILE A 10 20.35 21.29 -6.63
C ILE A 10 19.01 21.00 -5.96
N ALA A 11 18.97 20.98 -4.62
CA ALA A 11 17.75 20.74 -3.86
C ALA A 11 16.70 21.83 -4.12
N LYS A 12 17.10 23.10 -4.10
CA LYS A 12 16.24 24.25 -4.41
C LYS A 12 15.66 24.14 -5.82
N ASN A 13 16.51 23.91 -6.82
CA ASN A 13 16.09 23.80 -8.22
C ASN A 13 15.14 22.61 -8.46
N ARG A 14 15.28 21.52 -7.70
CA ARG A 14 14.34 20.38 -7.77
C ARG A 14 13.04 20.70 -7.05
N LEU A 15 13.08 21.36 -5.89
CA LEU A 15 11.89 21.73 -5.13
C LEU A 15 11.00 22.72 -5.88
N GLU A 16 11.61 23.68 -6.59
CA GLU A 16 10.88 24.67 -7.39
C GLU A 16 10.14 24.05 -8.58
N LYS A 17 10.65 22.94 -9.13
CA LYS A 17 10.03 22.20 -10.24
C LYS A 17 8.84 21.32 -9.82
N LEU A 18 8.63 21.12 -8.52
CA LEU A 18 7.51 20.31 -8.03
C LEU A 18 6.20 21.09 -8.02
N THR A 19 5.12 20.41 -8.38
CA THR A 19 3.77 20.92 -8.27
C THR A 19 3.36 21.15 -6.81
N SER A 20 2.36 22.01 -6.57
CA SER A 20 1.86 22.28 -5.22
C SER A 20 1.37 21.01 -4.50
N ARG A 21 0.81 20.05 -5.24
CA ARG A 21 0.37 18.76 -4.67
C ARG A 21 1.55 17.91 -4.23
N GLU A 22 2.60 17.80 -5.04
CA GLU A 22 3.80 17.03 -4.68
C GLU A 22 4.51 17.62 -3.47
N LYS A 23 4.55 18.96 -3.34
CA LYS A 23 5.08 19.63 -2.15
C LYS A 23 4.29 19.28 -0.89
N ILE A 24 2.96 19.24 -0.97
CA ILE A 24 2.09 18.82 0.14
C ILE A 24 2.38 17.36 0.52
N TYR A 25 2.46 16.45 -0.46
CA TYR A 25 2.79 15.04 -0.19
C TYR A 25 4.18 14.87 0.44
N LEU A 26 5.20 15.59 -0.04
CA LEU A 26 6.52 15.58 0.56
C LEU A 26 6.50 16.12 2.00
N GLY A 27 5.72 17.18 2.26
CA GLY A 27 5.53 17.71 3.60
C GLY A 27 4.89 16.68 4.54
N ILE A 28 3.85 15.97 4.08
CA ILE A 28 3.20 14.89 4.85
C ILE A 28 4.18 13.74 5.10
N ILE A 29 4.94 13.31 4.09
CA ILE A 29 5.95 12.25 4.24
C ILE A 29 7.03 12.67 5.23
N LEU A 30 7.50 13.91 5.15
CA LEU A 30 8.50 14.43 6.09
C LEU A 30 7.95 14.50 7.52
N LEU A 31 6.71 14.95 7.69
CA LEU A 31 6.06 14.99 9.01
C LEU A 31 5.89 13.58 9.58
N LEU A 32 5.44 12.61 8.78
CA LEU A 32 5.34 11.21 9.17
C LEU A 32 6.72 10.59 9.46
N PHE A 33 7.76 10.99 8.73
CA PHE A 33 9.12 10.58 9.02
C PHE A 33 9.58 11.11 10.37
N LEU A 34 9.31 12.38 10.69
CA LEU A 34 9.67 12.98 11.98
C LEU A 34 8.82 12.42 13.13
N PHE A 35 7.57 12.06 12.88
CA PHE A 35 6.64 11.52 13.87
C PHE A 35 7.14 10.22 14.52
N GLN A 36 8.00 9.46 13.84
CA GLN A 36 8.62 8.26 14.39
C GLN A 36 9.48 8.53 15.64
N PHE A 37 10.01 9.75 15.78
CA PHE A 37 10.82 10.14 16.94
C PHE A 37 9.95 10.46 18.16
N VAL A 38 8.71 10.93 17.95
CA VAL A 38 7.74 11.22 19.01
C VAL A 38 7.12 9.93 19.55
N LEU A 39 6.70 9.02 18.65
CA LEU A 39 6.16 7.71 19.03
C LEU A 39 7.18 6.76 19.69
N ARG A 40 8.42 7.21 19.85
CA ARG A 40 9.51 6.45 20.44
C ARG A 40 9.48 6.45 21.97
N GLU A 41 9.04 7.53 22.59
CA GLU A 41 9.03 7.65 24.06
C GLU A 41 7.99 6.68 24.64
N GLY A 42 8.47 5.56 25.20
CA GLY A 42 7.62 4.58 25.91
C GLY A 42 7.66 3.14 25.39
N TYR A 43 8.41 2.83 24.33
CA TYR A 43 8.56 1.45 23.84
C TYR A 43 9.86 0.80 24.32
N ASP A 44 9.74 -0.37 24.96
CA ASP A 44 10.87 -1.23 25.29
C ASP A 44 11.66 -1.58 24.03
N PHE A 45 12.98 -1.39 24.12
CA PHE A 45 13.96 -1.60 23.04
C PHE A 45 14.06 -3.05 22.55
N THR A 46 13.26 -3.98 23.10
CA THR A 46 13.22 -5.39 22.71
C THR A 46 12.52 -5.61 21.37
N LEU A 47 11.68 -4.67 20.93
CA LEU A 47 11.02 -4.72 19.63
C LEU A 47 11.81 -3.87 18.61
N ASN A 48 12.40 -4.52 17.60
CA ASN A 48 13.12 -3.88 16.49
C ASN A 48 12.24 -2.95 15.63
N THR A 49 10.95 -2.79 15.92
CA THR A 49 10.01 -1.99 15.14
C THR A 49 8.91 -1.41 16.04
N ASN A 50 8.25 -0.34 15.60
CA ASN A 50 7.12 0.27 16.30
C ASN A 50 5.79 -0.09 15.59
N PRO A 51 4.93 -0.94 16.20
CA PRO A 51 3.71 -1.41 15.54
C PRO A 51 2.70 -0.30 15.26
N TYR A 52 2.63 0.74 16.11
CA TYR A 52 1.75 1.88 15.86
C TYR A 52 2.20 2.69 14.65
N TYR A 53 3.51 2.92 14.51
CA TYR A 53 4.08 3.60 13.36
C TYR A 53 3.74 2.88 12.05
N ILE A 54 3.94 1.56 12.02
CA ILE A 54 3.63 0.73 10.86
C ILE A 54 2.12 0.68 10.58
N SER A 55 1.29 0.67 11.62
CA SER A 55 -0.17 0.68 11.49
C SER A 55 -0.67 1.96 10.82
N ILE A 56 -0.11 3.13 11.18
CA ILE A 56 -0.45 4.42 10.54
C ILE A 56 -0.14 4.37 9.04
N PHE A 57 1.05 3.90 8.67
CA PHE A 57 1.44 3.76 7.27
C PHE A 57 0.58 2.75 6.52
N SER A 58 0.20 1.64 7.17
CA SER A 58 -0.71 0.63 6.62
C SER A 58 -2.10 1.21 6.35
N LEU A 59 -2.63 2.04 7.26
CA LEU A 59 -3.91 2.74 7.08
C LEU A 59 -3.84 3.75 5.93
N ILE A 60 -2.75 4.50 5.80
CA ILE A 60 -2.54 5.41 4.66
C ILE A 60 -2.50 4.60 3.34
N GLY A 61 -1.80 3.48 3.33
CA GLY A 61 -1.76 2.55 2.21
C GLY A 61 -3.15 2.01 1.84
N LEU A 62 -3.97 1.67 2.84
CA LEU A 62 -5.35 1.22 2.64
C LEU A 62 -6.23 2.33 2.04
N VAL A 63 -6.16 3.55 2.58
CA VAL A 63 -6.94 4.70 2.08
C VAL A 63 -6.54 5.04 0.65
N THR A 64 -5.24 5.06 0.33
CA THR A 64 -4.77 5.32 -1.03
C THR A 64 -5.21 4.25 -2.02
N ALA A 65 -5.17 2.96 -1.63
CA ALA A 65 -5.69 1.87 -2.43
C ALA A 65 -7.21 1.95 -2.63
N TRP A 66 -7.96 2.35 -1.60
CA TRP A 66 -9.40 2.59 -1.69
C TRP A 66 -9.75 3.71 -2.65
N ILE A 67 -9.05 4.84 -2.58
CA ILE A 67 -9.25 5.96 -3.52
C ILE A 67 -8.97 5.53 -4.96
N ARG A 68 -7.87 4.78 -5.19
CA ARG A 68 -7.52 4.23 -6.51
C ARG A 68 -8.61 3.30 -7.03
N ARG A 69 -9.09 2.38 -6.20
CA ARG A 69 -10.19 1.47 -6.52
C ARG A 69 -11.47 2.22 -6.88
N SER A 70 -11.84 3.21 -6.08
CA SER A 70 -13.06 4.01 -6.30
C SER A 70 -13.01 4.76 -7.63
N LYS A 71 -11.86 5.35 -7.99
CA LYS A 71 -11.67 5.99 -9.30
C LYS A 71 -11.79 4.99 -10.45
N SER A 72 -11.07 3.87 -10.36
CA SER A 72 -11.11 2.83 -11.40
C SER A 72 -12.53 2.27 -11.64
N ARG A 73 -13.31 2.08 -10.58
CA ARG A 73 -14.70 1.59 -10.67
C ARG A 73 -15.64 2.59 -11.35
N LYS A 74 -15.43 3.90 -11.11
CA LYS A 74 -16.19 4.96 -11.77
C LYS A 74 -15.90 5.01 -13.27
N GLU A 75 -14.65 4.81 -13.68
CA GLU A 75 -14.26 4.78 -15.09
C GLU A 75 -14.88 3.59 -15.85
N ILE A 76 -15.07 2.45 -15.18
CA ILE A 76 -15.60 1.22 -15.78
C ILE A 76 -17.15 1.15 -15.68
N ASN A 77 -17.81 2.18 -15.13
CA ASN A 77 -19.26 2.19 -14.85
C ASN A 77 -19.75 0.95 -14.09
N ASP A 78 -18.89 0.45 -13.19
CA ASP A 78 -19.08 -0.81 -12.50
C ASP A 78 -20.12 -0.67 -11.37
N LYS A 79 -20.93 -1.71 -11.09
CA LYS A 79 -21.91 -1.65 -10.00
C LYS A 79 -21.21 -1.37 -8.66
N SER A 80 -21.85 -0.54 -7.83
CA SER A 80 -21.32 -0.25 -6.50
C SER A 80 -21.27 -1.52 -5.65
N LEU A 81 -20.25 -1.65 -4.79
CA LEU A 81 -20.13 -2.77 -3.85
C LEU A 81 -21.39 -2.93 -2.98
N ARG A 82 -22.01 -1.80 -2.60
CA ARG A 82 -23.28 -1.80 -1.87
C ARG A 82 -24.39 -2.45 -2.69
N SER A 83 -24.51 -2.14 -3.98
CA SER A 83 -25.49 -2.78 -4.85
C SER A 83 -25.26 -4.29 -4.96
N ILE A 84 -24.00 -4.72 -5.09
CA ILE A 84 -23.64 -6.14 -5.20
C ILE A 84 -23.96 -6.91 -3.89
N ILE A 85 -23.64 -6.34 -2.73
CA ILE A 85 -23.85 -7.02 -1.43
C ILE A 85 -25.32 -7.08 -1.05
N PHE A 86 -26.10 -6.03 -1.34
CA PHE A 86 -27.49 -5.92 -0.86
C PHE A 86 -28.55 -6.35 -1.88
N ASN A 87 -28.25 -6.35 -3.19
CA ASN A 87 -29.26 -6.60 -4.22
C ASN A 87 -29.01 -7.87 -5.05
N ASP A 88 -27.79 -8.41 -5.10
CA ASP A 88 -27.51 -9.66 -5.83
C ASP A 88 -27.65 -10.86 -4.86
N TYR A 89 -28.85 -11.46 -4.80
CA TYR A 89 -29.12 -12.68 -4.01
C TYR A 89 -28.47 -13.94 -4.59
N ASN A 90 -28.14 -13.94 -5.89
CA ASN A 90 -27.34 -14.97 -6.53
C ASN A 90 -25.89 -14.49 -6.64
N LEU A 91 -24.97 -15.26 -6.06
CA LEU A 91 -23.52 -15.02 -6.10
C LEU A 91 -23.00 -15.23 -7.53
N SER A 92 -23.31 -14.29 -8.43
CA SER A 92 -22.89 -14.34 -9.83
C SER A 92 -21.36 -14.29 -9.94
N SER A 93 -20.78 -14.82 -11.03
CA SER A 93 -19.32 -14.72 -11.31
C SER A 93 -18.81 -13.28 -11.17
N TYR A 94 -19.62 -12.32 -11.59
CA TYR A 94 -19.32 -10.90 -11.47
C TYR A 94 -19.23 -10.41 -10.01
N ALA A 95 -20.15 -10.83 -9.13
CA ALA A 95 -20.09 -10.51 -7.70
C ALA A 95 -18.82 -11.09 -7.05
N SER A 96 -18.45 -12.32 -7.41
CA SER A 96 -17.24 -12.99 -6.91
C SER A 96 -15.96 -12.28 -7.34
N LEU A 97 -15.82 -11.94 -8.62
CA LEU A 97 -14.67 -11.18 -9.15
C LEU A 97 -14.56 -9.79 -8.52
N SER A 98 -15.71 -9.16 -8.27
CA SER A 98 -15.81 -7.86 -7.61
C SER A 98 -15.31 -7.88 -6.17
N ILE A 99 -15.67 -8.91 -5.39
CA ILE A 99 -15.16 -9.15 -4.03
C ILE A 99 -13.68 -9.49 -4.05
N LEU A 100 -13.23 -10.35 -4.96
CA LEU A 100 -11.82 -10.73 -5.09
C LEU A 100 -10.93 -9.51 -5.40
N SER A 101 -11.40 -8.66 -6.30
CA SER A 101 -10.74 -7.37 -6.60
C SER A 101 -10.69 -6.46 -5.36
N LEU A 102 -11.70 -6.49 -4.48
CA LEU A 102 -11.72 -5.69 -3.24
C LEU A 102 -10.65 -6.20 -2.28
N LEU A 103 -10.59 -7.51 -2.07
CA LEU A 103 -9.56 -8.15 -1.24
C LEU A 103 -8.16 -7.79 -1.76
N TYR A 104 -7.96 -7.83 -3.08
CA TYR A 104 -6.69 -7.40 -3.69
C TYR A 104 -6.33 -5.97 -3.30
N ALA A 105 -7.26 -5.02 -3.45
CA ALA A 105 -7.01 -3.62 -3.14
C ALA A 105 -6.68 -3.41 -1.65
N ILE A 106 -7.34 -4.15 -0.75
CA ILE A 106 -7.08 -4.09 0.70
C ILE A 106 -5.67 -4.60 1.00
N PHE A 107 -5.33 -5.82 0.60
CA PHE A 107 -4.02 -6.41 0.87
C PHE A 107 -2.89 -5.60 0.21
N GLN A 108 -3.06 -5.21 -1.05
CA GLN A 108 -2.10 -4.39 -1.76
C GLN A 108 -1.89 -3.04 -1.04
N GLY A 109 -2.97 -2.41 -0.58
CA GLY A 109 -2.91 -1.15 0.18
C GLY A 109 -2.16 -1.30 1.50
N ILE A 110 -2.55 -2.28 2.32
CA ILE A 110 -1.94 -2.54 3.64
C ILE A 110 -0.44 -2.83 3.48
N PHE A 111 -0.07 -3.77 2.62
CA PHE A 111 1.34 -4.16 2.48
C PHE A 111 2.20 -3.07 1.83
N SER A 112 1.65 -2.29 0.88
CA SER A 112 2.39 -1.16 0.30
C SER A 112 2.62 -0.07 1.35
N GLY A 113 1.60 0.22 2.15
CA GLY A 113 1.70 1.15 3.29
C GLY A 113 2.74 0.67 4.30
N ALA A 114 2.61 -0.56 4.79
CA ALA A 114 3.53 -1.18 5.73
C ALA A 114 4.98 -1.16 5.21
N SER A 115 5.21 -1.49 3.93
CA SER A 115 6.55 -1.44 3.32
C SER A 115 7.17 -0.04 3.41
N LEU A 116 6.39 1.01 3.13
CA LEU A 116 6.86 2.39 3.24
C LEU A 116 7.14 2.77 4.70
N GLY A 117 6.32 2.27 5.64
CA GLY A 117 6.56 2.42 7.07
C GLY A 117 7.87 1.79 7.52
N PHE A 118 8.12 0.54 7.12
CA PHE A 118 9.34 -0.20 7.50
C PHE A 118 10.61 0.46 6.96
N ILE A 119 10.64 0.87 5.69
CA ILE A 119 11.82 1.53 5.13
C ILE A 119 12.04 2.93 5.75
N SER A 120 10.96 3.68 6.01
CA SER A 120 11.01 4.97 6.70
C SER A 120 11.55 4.83 8.12
N PHE A 121 11.12 3.78 8.85
CA PHE A 121 11.58 3.47 10.20
C PHE A 121 13.04 3.02 10.22
N ALA A 122 13.47 2.22 9.25
CA ALA A 122 14.86 1.80 9.08
C ALA A 122 15.78 3.02 8.87
N LEU A 123 15.37 3.96 8.01
CA LEU A 123 16.11 5.21 7.75
C LEU A 123 16.19 6.11 8.98
N GLY A 124 15.12 6.22 9.78
CA GLY A 124 15.16 6.94 11.05
C GLY A 124 15.98 6.26 12.15
N SER A 125 16.32 4.98 11.94
CA SER A 125 17.09 4.14 12.88
C SER A 125 18.57 4.00 12.50
N LEU A 126 19.09 4.78 11.55
CA LEU A 126 20.48 4.73 11.09
C LEU A 126 21.53 4.79 12.22
N PHE A 127 21.22 5.41 13.34
CA PHE A 127 22.12 5.56 14.49
C PHE A 127 21.84 4.58 15.65
N ARG A 128 20.95 3.59 15.48
CA ARG A 128 20.45 2.74 16.58
C ARG A 128 21.04 1.33 16.63
N GLY A 129 21.67 0.88 15.56
CA GLY A 129 22.24 -0.46 15.47
C GLY A 129 21.81 -1.19 14.20
N ALA A 130 22.69 -2.07 13.73
CA ALA A 130 22.49 -2.80 12.48
C ALA A 130 21.27 -3.74 12.53
N ASP A 131 20.95 -4.32 13.69
CA ASP A 131 19.87 -5.30 13.85
C ASP A 131 18.48 -4.70 13.62
N VAL A 132 18.27 -3.46 14.09
CA VAL A 132 17.02 -2.71 13.86
C VAL A 132 16.85 -2.43 12.38
N ILE A 133 17.92 -1.98 11.72
CA ILE A 133 17.90 -1.67 10.29
C ILE A 133 17.65 -2.95 9.48
N ALA A 134 18.40 -4.02 9.76
CA ALA A 134 18.28 -5.30 9.07
C ALA A 134 16.88 -5.90 9.20
N SER A 135 16.30 -5.88 10.41
CA SER A 135 14.95 -6.39 10.67
C SER A 135 13.90 -5.64 9.86
N ASN A 136 13.93 -4.30 9.86
CA ASN A 136 12.94 -3.50 9.12
C ASN A 136 13.13 -3.59 7.60
N ILE A 137 14.37 -3.73 7.11
CA ILE A 137 14.61 -4.03 5.69
C ILE A 137 14.05 -5.42 5.34
N GLY A 138 14.23 -6.42 6.20
CA GLY A 138 13.63 -7.74 6.04
C GLY A 138 12.11 -7.66 5.95
N TYR A 139 11.46 -6.93 6.87
CA TYR A 139 10.01 -6.73 6.84
C TYR A 139 9.54 -5.99 5.59
N PHE A 140 10.30 -5.00 5.10
CA PHE A 140 10.03 -4.33 3.82
C PHE A 140 9.96 -5.34 2.66
N PHE A 141 10.96 -6.22 2.52
CA PHE A 141 10.96 -7.24 1.48
C PHE A 141 9.86 -8.28 1.67
N SER A 142 9.55 -8.67 2.91
CA SER A 142 8.42 -9.56 3.21
C SER A 142 7.08 -8.96 2.76
N CYS A 143 6.85 -7.66 2.98
CA CYS A 143 5.65 -6.98 2.48
C CYS A 143 5.58 -6.99 0.95
N LEU A 144 6.70 -6.72 0.26
CA LEU A 144 6.74 -6.79 -1.21
C LEU A 144 6.43 -8.20 -1.74
N LEU A 145 7.00 -9.22 -1.10
CA LEU A 145 6.73 -10.62 -1.45
C LEU A 145 5.25 -10.97 -1.26
N LEU A 146 4.64 -10.53 -0.14
CA LEU A 146 3.22 -10.75 0.11
C LEU A 146 2.33 -10.06 -0.92
N ILE A 147 2.70 -8.87 -1.42
CA ILE A 147 1.99 -8.21 -2.52
C ILE A 147 2.02 -9.08 -3.78
N VAL A 148 3.19 -9.63 -4.13
CA VAL A 148 3.35 -10.49 -5.30
C VAL A 148 2.53 -11.78 -5.15
N ILE A 149 2.62 -12.44 -3.99
CA ILE A 149 1.83 -13.65 -3.70
C ILE A 149 0.34 -13.35 -3.79
N THR A 150 -0.12 -12.25 -3.16
CA THR A 150 -1.54 -11.83 -3.23
C THR A 150 -1.99 -11.65 -4.68
N ARG A 151 -1.15 -11.04 -5.51
CA ARG A 151 -1.44 -10.84 -6.94
C ARG A 151 -1.58 -12.18 -7.67
N VAL A 152 -0.63 -13.09 -7.49
CA VAL A 152 -0.66 -14.42 -8.12
C VAL A 152 -1.90 -15.21 -7.71
N LEU A 153 -2.24 -15.23 -6.41
CA LEU A 153 -3.42 -15.92 -5.91
C LEU A 153 -4.71 -15.38 -6.52
N ILE A 154 -4.82 -14.06 -6.64
CA ILE A 154 -6.02 -13.40 -7.16
C ILE A 154 -6.14 -13.55 -8.67
N GLU A 155 -5.06 -13.38 -9.43
CA GLU A 155 -5.04 -13.64 -10.87
C GLU A 155 -5.37 -15.12 -11.16
N GLY A 156 -4.75 -16.06 -10.44
CA GLY A 156 -5.03 -17.48 -10.57
C GLY A 156 -6.48 -17.85 -10.27
N THR A 157 -7.01 -17.35 -9.15
CA THR A 157 -8.43 -17.57 -8.77
C THR A 157 -9.37 -16.97 -9.82
N SER A 158 -9.08 -15.76 -10.33
CA SER A 158 -9.90 -15.12 -11.36
C SER A 158 -9.93 -15.90 -12.67
N LEU A 159 -8.82 -16.55 -13.03
CA LEU A 159 -8.71 -17.37 -14.24
C LEU A 159 -9.52 -18.66 -14.10
N ILE A 160 -9.45 -19.33 -12.95
CA ILE A 160 -10.27 -20.52 -12.65
C ILE A 160 -11.76 -20.17 -12.74
N PHE A 161 -12.19 -19.04 -12.17
CA PHE A 161 -13.59 -18.60 -12.24
C PHE A 161 -14.06 -18.36 -13.67
N ARG A 162 -13.23 -17.73 -14.52
CA ARG A 162 -13.58 -17.50 -15.93
C ARG A 162 -13.71 -18.81 -16.70
N VAL A 163 -12.77 -19.73 -16.53
CA VAL A 163 -12.80 -21.05 -17.17
C VAL A 163 -14.05 -21.84 -16.74
N ALA A 164 -14.38 -21.82 -15.45
CA ALA A 164 -15.58 -22.50 -14.95
C ALA A 164 -16.88 -21.91 -15.53
N GLU A 165 -16.95 -20.58 -15.68
CA GLU A 165 -18.08 -19.90 -16.31
C GLU A 165 -18.21 -20.26 -17.80
N ASP A 166 -17.10 -20.29 -18.53
CA ASP A 166 -17.09 -20.66 -19.95
C ASP A 166 -17.53 -22.10 -20.17
N ILE A 167 -17.08 -23.04 -19.32
CA ILE A 167 -17.52 -24.45 -19.35
C ILE A 167 -19.02 -24.56 -19.06
N SER A 168 -19.51 -23.87 -18.02
CA SER A 168 -20.95 -23.89 -17.66
C SER A 168 -21.84 -23.38 -18.81
N LYS A 169 -21.40 -22.33 -19.51
CA LYS A 169 -22.12 -21.81 -20.69
C LYS A 169 -22.04 -22.74 -21.90
N ALA A 170 -20.94 -23.47 -22.06
CA ALA A 170 -20.78 -24.43 -23.15
C ALA A 170 -21.66 -25.68 -22.95
N VAL A 171 -21.87 -26.11 -21.71
CA VAL A 171 -22.70 -27.29 -21.38
C VAL A 171 -24.20 -26.97 -21.39
N ASN A 172 -24.61 -25.74 -21.08
CA ASN A 172 -26.02 -25.31 -21.07
C ASN A 172 -26.50 -24.69 -22.39
N LYS A 173 -25.74 -24.86 -23.49
CA LYS A 173 -26.16 -24.57 -24.86
C LYS A 173 -26.67 -25.83 -25.53
#